data_AF-A0A7C7AB49-F1
#
_entry.id   AF-A0A7C7AB49-F1
#
_cell.length_a   1.000
_cell.length_b   1.000
_cell.length_c   1.000
_cell.angle_alpha   90.00
_cell.angle_beta   90.00
_cell.angle_gamma   90.00
#
_symmetry.space_group_name_H-M   'P 1'
#
loop_
_entity.id
_entity.type
_entity.pdbx_description
1 polymer ?
#
loop_
_entity_poly.entity_id
_entity_poly.type
_entity_poly.pdbx_seq_one_letter_code
_entity_poly.pdbx_strand_id
1 'polypeptide(L)'
;MAIVYTKAELLSKVDEWLFPEKVKLLYSQDFVKYTGITSDTKEKYTEVIAGRLLSNLDAFNRIEQIRRESSYKTTGHEWKAIDPTSPRSEEQIARSMMGHTYPHIGKIIDYQTPLKNSMSDTAGKIDLLSWNEEKNNAYIIELKVPRADDKARQETLLHCILQIETYSRILDFQKLKDDFELPAKTDLRKAVLVYRLSNPHIQVHDTNIKKLMKALGVDMFLMGEDNKVIDEHYYFEELKE
;
A
#
# COMPACT_ATOMS: atom_id res chain seq x y z
N MET A 1 -19.32 0.21 21.70
CA MET A 1 -20.02 0.31 20.40
C MET A 1 -19.02 0.81 19.39
N ALA A 2 -18.93 0.19 18.21
CA ALA A 2 -18.15 0.77 17.12
C ALA A 2 -18.74 2.14 16.76
N ILE A 3 -17.90 3.16 16.59
CA ILE A 3 -18.36 4.49 16.19
C ILE A 3 -18.92 4.37 14.76
N VAL A 4 -20.18 4.77 14.57
CA VAL A 4 -20.83 4.77 13.26
C VAL A 4 -21.11 6.22 12.89
N TYR A 5 -20.53 6.67 11.78
CA TYR A 5 -20.66 8.02 11.24
C TYR A 5 -21.82 8.07 10.25
N THR A 6 -22.51 9.20 10.21
CA THR A 6 -23.28 9.61 9.03
C THR A 6 -22.34 9.90 7.86
N LYS A 7 -22.88 9.97 6.64
CA LYS A 7 -22.09 10.38 5.47
C LYS A 7 -21.45 11.76 5.67
N ALA A 8 -22.20 12.71 6.21
CA ALA A 8 -21.72 14.08 6.43
C ALA A 8 -20.58 14.13 7.45
N GLU A 9 -20.70 13.42 8.58
CA GLU A 9 -19.62 13.33 9.58
C GLU A 9 -18.37 12.67 9.02
N LEU A 10 -18.53 11.59 8.23
CA LEU A 10 -17.40 10.91 7.60
C LEU A 10 -16.66 11.84 6.63
N LEU A 11 -17.38 12.58 5.80
CA LEU A 11 -16.78 13.55 4.87
C LEU A 11 -16.06 14.68 5.61
N SER A 12 -16.67 15.23 6.67
CA SER A 12 -16.02 16.25 7.51
C SER A 12 -14.72 15.73 8.09
N LYS A 13 -14.69 14.48 8.57
CA LYS A 13 -13.46 13.85 9.04
C LYS A 13 -12.42 13.71 7.95
N VAL A 14 -12.78 13.21 6.77
CA VAL A 14 -11.85 13.11 5.63
C VAL A 14 -11.23 14.48 5.35
N ASP A 15 -12.04 15.52 5.26
CA ASP A 15 -11.60 16.88 4.95
C ASP A 15 -10.61 17.43 5.99
N GLU A 16 -10.81 17.14 7.28
CA GLU A 16 -9.87 17.50 8.36
C GLU A 16 -8.47 16.90 8.18
N TRP A 17 -8.37 15.77 7.46
CA TRP A 17 -7.10 15.10 7.17
C TRP A 17 -6.51 15.48 5.81
N LEU A 18 -7.24 16.19 4.94
CA LEU A 18 -6.71 16.69 3.66
C LEU A 18 -5.85 17.96 3.81
N PHE A 19 -5.75 18.49 5.03
CA PHE A 19 -4.88 19.62 5.32
C PHE A 19 -3.39 19.23 5.26
N PRO A 20 -2.50 20.21 4.92
CA PRO A 20 -1.05 20.04 5.04
C PRO A 20 -0.66 19.48 6.42
N GLU A 21 0.44 18.74 6.49
CA GLU A 21 0.93 17.99 7.67
C GLU A 21 0.08 16.80 8.14
N LYS A 22 -1.24 16.82 7.92
CA LYS A 22 -2.13 15.74 8.35
C LYS A 22 -2.31 14.65 7.30
N VAL A 23 -2.31 15.01 6.02
CA VAL A 23 -2.59 14.09 4.91
C VAL A 23 -1.70 12.84 4.90
N LYS A 24 -0.44 12.99 5.33
CA LYS A 24 0.52 11.87 5.50
C LYS A 24 0.09 10.82 6.54
N LEU A 25 -0.93 11.12 7.35
CA LEU A 25 -1.48 10.24 8.38
C LEU A 25 -2.93 9.83 8.10
N LEU A 26 -3.53 10.27 6.97
CA LEU A 26 -4.90 9.90 6.61
C LEU A 26 -5.06 8.37 6.51
N TYR A 27 -4.11 7.67 5.90
CA TYR A 27 -4.16 6.21 5.77
C TYR A 27 -4.26 5.53 7.15
N SER A 28 -3.66 6.13 8.17
CA SER A 28 -3.59 5.56 9.52
C SER A 28 -4.88 5.69 10.34
N GLN A 29 -5.90 6.40 9.84
CA GLN A 29 -7.14 6.66 10.56
C GLN A 29 -8.06 5.44 10.60
N ASP A 30 -8.72 5.19 11.73
CA ASP A 30 -9.61 4.04 11.91
C ASP A 30 -10.73 3.97 10.86
N PHE A 31 -11.30 5.11 10.46
CA PHE A 31 -12.36 5.17 9.44
C PHE A 31 -11.87 4.89 8.01
N VAL A 32 -10.55 4.86 7.80
CA VAL A 32 -9.90 4.44 6.54
C VAL A 32 -9.45 2.98 6.66
N LYS A 33 -8.76 2.66 7.76
CA LYS A 33 -8.25 1.32 8.07
C LYS A 33 -9.36 0.29 8.05
N TYR A 34 -10.52 0.63 8.58
CA TYR A 34 -11.53 -0.37 8.91
C TYR A 34 -12.82 -0.27 8.09
N THR A 35 -13.44 -1.43 7.83
CA THR A 35 -14.73 -1.49 7.13
C THR A 35 -15.81 -0.81 7.97
N GLY A 36 -16.65 -0.03 7.28
CA GLY A 36 -17.76 0.70 7.90
C GLY A 36 -18.83 1.03 6.87
N ILE A 37 -20.05 1.26 7.37
CA ILE A 37 -21.21 1.68 6.59
C ILE A 37 -21.82 2.89 7.28
N THR A 38 -22.20 3.91 6.51
CA THR A 38 -22.82 5.12 7.06
C THR A 38 -24.14 4.81 7.74
N SER A 39 -24.41 5.49 8.86
CA SER A 39 -25.63 5.24 9.65
C SER A 39 -26.90 5.68 8.92
N ASP A 40 -26.82 6.73 8.11
CA ASP A 40 -27.91 7.41 7.41
C ASP A 40 -28.12 6.89 5.98
N THR A 41 -27.08 6.88 5.14
CA THR A 41 -27.19 6.53 3.71
C THR A 41 -26.92 5.06 3.40
N LYS A 42 -26.40 4.30 4.37
CA LYS A 42 -26.00 2.90 4.21
C LYS A 42 -24.93 2.67 3.13
N GLU A 43 -24.11 3.68 2.85
CA GLU A 43 -22.99 3.60 1.91
C GLU A 43 -21.73 3.06 2.60
N LYS A 44 -20.93 2.29 1.87
CA LYS A 44 -19.61 1.84 2.36
C LYS A 44 -18.71 3.05 2.60
N TYR A 45 -18.02 3.09 3.73
CA TYR A 45 -17.03 4.14 4.02
C TYR A 45 -16.00 4.25 2.92
N THR A 46 -15.51 3.10 2.41
CA THR A 46 -14.51 3.05 1.34
C THR A 46 -14.95 3.82 0.09
N GLU A 47 -16.20 3.65 -0.34
CA GLU A 47 -16.74 4.34 -1.52
C GLU A 47 -16.98 5.84 -1.27
N VAL A 48 -17.45 6.21 -0.08
CA VAL A 48 -17.66 7.63 0.29
C VAL A 48 -16.32 8.37 0.35
N ILE A 49 -15.31 7.78 1.01
CA ILE A 49 -13.99 8.37 1.16
C ILE A 49 -13.28 8.42 -0.20
N ALA A 50 -13.26 7.32 -0.97
CA ALA A 50 -12.65 7.31 -2.30
C ALA A 50 -13.29 8.34 -3.24
N GLY A 51 -14.62 8.47 -3.21
CA GLY A 51 -15.33 9.51 -3.96
C GLY A 51 -14.90 10.93 -3.57
N ARG A 52 -14.71 11.19 -2.27
CA ARG A 52 -14.22 12.49 -1.79
C ARG A 52 -12.78 12.75 -2.22
N LEU A 53 -11.91 11.74 -2.16
CA LEU A 53 -10.50 11.85 -2.53
C LEU A 53 -10.28 12.08 -4.02
N LEU A 54 -11.11 11.49 -4.88
CA LEU A 54 -11.05 11.72 -6.33
C LEU A 54 -11.24 13.21 -6.70
N SER A 55 -11.93 13.98 -5.86
CA SER A 55 -12.09 15.42 -6.05
C SER A 55 -10.98 16.27 -5.40
N ASN A 56 -10.03 15.65 -4.70
CA ASN A 56 -9.01 16.32 -3.86
C ASN A 56 -7.64 15.63 -3.93
N LEU A 57 -7.28 15.06 -5.08
CA LEU A 57 -6.02 14.32 -5.26
C LEU A 57 -4.77 15.19 -5.04
N ASP A 58 -4.88 16.50 -5.27
CA ASP A 58 -3.79 17.46 -5.08
C ASP A 58 -3.34 17.55 -3.62
N ALA A 59 -4.16 17.12 -2.65
CA ALA A 59 -3.77 17.05 -1.25
C ALA A 59 -2.52 16.17 -1.03
N PHE A 60 -2.36 15.07 -1.78
CA PHE A 60 -1.20 14.19 -1.66
C PHE A 60 0.11 14.84 -2.14
N ASN A 61 0.04 15.84 -3.03
CA ASN A 61 1.22 16.59 -3.48
C ASN A 61 1.84 17.44 -2.35
N ARG A 62 1.15 17.59 -1.22
CA ARG A 62 1.60 18.34 -0.04
C ARG A 62 2.32 17.46 0.98
N ILE A 63 2.47 16.16 0.70
CA ILE A 63 3.27 15.26 1.53
C ILE A 63 4.74 15.50 1.20
N GLU A 64 5.51 15.92 2.20
CA GLU A 64 6.93 16.18 2.04
C GLU A 64 7.74 14.87 1.99
N GLN A 65 8.74 14.88 1.10
CA GLN A 65 9.73 13.83 0.99
C GLN A 65 10.65 13.83 2.21
N ILE A 66 10.96 12.65 2.75
CA ILE A 66 11.99 12.49 3.79
C ILE A 66 13.30 12.09 3.12
N ARG A 67 14.30 12.97 3.21
CA ARG A 67 15.65 12.67 2.75
C ARG A 67 16.41 11.91 3.82
N ARG A 68 16.64 10.62 3.58
CA ARG A 68 17.48 9.79 4.44
C ARG A 68 18.96 10.09 4.20
N GLU A 69 19.74 10.10 5.26
CA GLU A 69 21.21 10.08 5.19
C GLU A 69 21.70 8.64 5.06
N SER A 70 21.11 7.73 5.83
CA SER A 70 21.39 6.29 5.75
C SER A 70 20.90 5.68 4.45
N SER A 71 21.55 4.61 3.99
CA SER A 71 21.05 3.82 2.85
C SER A 71 19.63 3.31 3.08
N TYR A 72 18.85 3.21 2.01
CA TYR A 72 17.60 2.45 1.95
C TYR A 72 17.89 0.95 1.98
N LYS A 73 18.99 0.51 1.34
CA LYS A 73 19.38 -0.90 1.29
C LYS A 73 19.85 -1.37 2.67
N THR A 74 19.01 -2.16 3.32
CA THR A 74 19.26 -2.58 4.71
C THR A 74 20.20 -3.79 4.74
N THR A 75 21.30 -3.67 5.48
CA THR A 75 22.26 -4.76 5.65
C THR A 75 21.64 -5.95 6.38
N GLY A 76 21.88 -7.17 5.89
CA GLY A 76 21.38 -8.40 6.49
C GLY A 76 19.96 -8.79 6.12
N HIS A 77 19.32 -8.05 5.20
CA HIS A 77 18.11 -8.52 4.55
C HIS A 77 18.45 -9.70 3.63
N GLU A 78 18.03 -10.88 4.07
CA GLU A 78 18.31 -12.15 3.42
C GLU A 78 17.06 -13.03 3.48
N TRP A 79 16.94 -13.94 2.52
CA TRP A 79 15.88 -14.93 2.53
C TRP A 79 15.94 -15.79 3.79
N LYS A 80 14.77 -16.01 4.41
CA LYS A 80 14.59 -17.00 5.47
C LYS A 80 13.28 -17.74 5.29
N ALA A 81 13.29 -19.04 5.58
CA ALA A 81 12.07 -19.84 5.60
C ALA A 81 11.06 -19.30 6.62
N ILE A 82 9.77 -19.50 6.33
CA ILE A 82 8.68 -19.21 7.27
C ILE A 82 8.79 -20.17 8.45
N ASP A 83 8.75 -19.63 9.67
CA ASP A 83 8.64 -20.45 10.87
C ASP A 83 7.16 -20.76 11.13
N PRO A 84 6.72 -22.03 10.98
CA PRO A 84 5.32 -22.39 11.16
C PRO A 84 4.86 -22.31 12.61
N THR A 85 5.80 -22.23 13.57
CA THR A 85 5.52 -22.16 15.01
C THR A 85 5.37 -20.72 15.50
N SER A 86 5.90 -19.75 14.76
CA SER A 86 5.73 -18.33 15.01
C SER A 86 4.44 -17.84 14.35
N PRO A 87 3.72 -16.85 14.92
CA PRO A 87 2.58 -16.23 14.25
C PRO A 87 2.99 -15.81 12.84
N ARG A 88 2.26 -16.29 11.81
CA ARG A 88 2.48 -15.86 10.42
C ARG A 88 2.25 -14.35 10.36
N SER A 89 3.34 -13.60 10.41
CA SER A 89 3.32 -12.15 10.26
C SER A 89 3.63 -11.81 8.80
N GLU A 90 3.11 -10.67 8.38
CA GLU A 90 3.43 -10.03 7.10
C GLU A 90 4.95 -9.98 6.85
N GLU A 91 5.71 -9.65 7.89
CA GLU A 91 7.18 -9.62 7.84
C GLU A 91 7.80 -10.99 7.55
N GLN A 92 7.30 -12.08 8.14
CA GLN A 92 7.81 -13.43 7.84
C GLN A 92 7.62 -13.79 6.37
N ILE A 93 6.46 -13.47 5.82
CA ILE A 93 6.16 -13.72 4.42
C ILE A 93 7.01 -12.82 3.52
N ALA A 94 7.07 -11.52 3.79
CA ALA A 94 7.91 -10.60 3.03
C ALA A 94 9.39 -11.05 2.99
N ARG A 95 9.94 -11.47 4.13
CA ARG A 95 11.29 -12.04 4.23
C ARG A 95 11.46 -13.34 3.43
N SER A 96 10.44 -14.21 3.42
CA SER A 96 10.47 -15.44 2.64
C SER A 96 10.40 -15.22 1.12
N MET A 97 9.98 -14.03 0.69
CA MET A 97 9.92 -13.63 -0.72
C MET A 97 11.25 -13.03 -1.22
N MET A 98 12.15 -12.62 -0.32
CA MET A 98 13.43 -12.01 -0.67
C MET A 98 14.22 -12.86 -1.69
N GLY A 99 14.66 -12.23 -2.78
CA GLY A 99 15.45 -12.87 -3.82
C GLY A 99 14.66 -13.69 -4.85
N HIS A 100 13.36 -13.95 -4.61
CA HIS A 100 12.49 -14.64 -5.58
C HIS A 100 11.98 -13.68 -6.65
N THR A 101 11.76 -14.22 -7.85
CA THR A 101 11.20 -13.49 -8.99
C THR A 101 9.75 -13.92 -9.21
N TYR A 102 8.86 -12.94 -9.28
CA TYR A 102 7.44 -13.14 -9.51
C TYR A 102 7.02 -12.58 -10.87
N PRO A 103 6.09 -13.24 -11.58
CA PRO A 103 5.49 -12.67 -12.78
C PRO A 103 4.95 -11.27 -12.50
N HIS A 104 5.04 -10.37 -13.48
CA HIS A 104 4.54 -8.97 -13.44
C HIS A 104 5.28 -8.02 -12.48
N ILE A 105 5.70 -8.50 -11.31
CA ILE A 105 6.33 -7.73 -10.23
C ILE A 105 7.86 -7.73 -10.31
N GLY A 106 8.47 -8.79 -10.85
CA GLY A 106 9.92 -8.95 -10.92
C GLY A 106 10.54 -9.54 -9.64
N LYS A 107 11.84 -9.31 -9.44
CA LYS A 107 12.61 -9.87 -8.33
C LYS A 107 12.42 -9.04 -7.07
N ILE A 108 12.09 -9.64 -5.93
CA ILE A 108 12.12 -8.96 -4.64
C ILE A 108 13.58 -8.70 -4.25
N ILE A 109 13.93 -7.43 -4.09
CA ILE A 109 15.29 -6.96 -3.81
C ILE A 109 15.45 -6.36 -2.41
N ASP A 110 14.35 -6.07 -1.74
CA ASP A 110 14.33 -5.69 -0.33
C ASP A 110 12.96 -5.94 0.29
N TYR A 111 12.90 -5.97 1.61
CA TYR A 111 11.66 -6.00 2.37
C TYR A 111 11.78 -5.07 3.58
N GLN A 112 10.67 -4.55 4.11
CA GLN A 112 10.69 -3.63 5.25
C GLN A 112 11.68 -2.46 5.06
N THR A 113 11.75 -1.91 3.85
CA THR A 113 12.66 -0.81 3.47
C THR A 113 12.28 0.47 4.23
N PRO A 114 13.17 1.03 5.05
CA PRO A 114 12.82 2.11 5.96
C PRO A 114 12.67 3.46 5.26
N LEU A 115 11.62 4.21 5.58
CA LEU A 115 11.41 5.57 5.04
C LEU A 115 11.96 6.68 5.95
N LYS A 116 12.00 6.45 7.26
CA LYS A 116 12.44 7.44 8.26
C LYS A 116 13.93 7.75 8.19
N ASN A 117 14.34 9.00 8.16
CA ASN A 117 15.73 9.39 8.42
C ASN A 117 16.06 9.30 9.93
N SER A 118 15.12 9.70 10.78
CA SER A 118 15.29 9.80 12.23
C SER A 118 14.14 9.16 13.02
N MET A 119 14.32 8.96 14.32
CA MET A 119 13.25 8.43 15.19
C MET A 119 12.04 9.36 15.32
N SER A 120 12.24 10.68 15.18
CA SER A 120 11.17 11.69 15.21
C SER A 120 10.33 11.72 13.94
N ASP A 121 10.81 11.12 12.85
CA ASP A 121 10.06 11.09 11.60
C ASP A 121 8.81 10.21 11.73
N THR A 122 7.72 10.64 11.12
CA THR A 122 6.47 9.89 11.08
C THR A 122 6.28 9.26 9.71
N ALA A 123 6.90 8.09 9.52
CA ALA A 123 6.77 7.26 8.32
C ALA A 123 6.91 5.78 8.68
N GLY A 124 6.32 4.90 7.87
CA GLY A 124 6.46 3.45 8.03
C GLY A 124 7.70 2.89 7.33
N LYS A 125 7.58 1.63 6.92
CA LYS A 125 8.53 0.93 6.05
C LYS A 125 7.75 0.42 4.84
N ILE A 126 8.38 0.39 3.68
CA ILE A 126 7.81 -0.28 2.50
C ILE A 126 7.93 -1.77 2.73
N ASP A 127 6.85 -2.54 2.60
CA ASP A 127 6.88 -3.95 2.94
C ASP A 127 7.76 -4.76 2.01
N LEU A 128 7.68 -4.47 0.71
CA LEU A 128 8.44 -5.14 -0.34
C LEU A 128 8.92 -4.12 -1.38
N LEU A 129 10.17 -4.24 -1.80
CA LEU A 129 10.75 -3.55 -2.95
C LEU A 129 11.10 -4.61 -4.00
N SER A 130 10.63 -4.41 -5.24
CA SER A 130 10.97 -5.30 -6.35
C SER A 130 11.59 -4.56 -7.53
N TRP A 131 12.35 -5.30 -8.34
CA TRP A 131 12.89 -4.86 -9.61
C TRP A 131 12.37 -5.75 -10.75
N ASN A 132 11.61 -5.15 -11.66
CA ASN A 132 11.20 -5.75 -12.92
C ASN A 132 12.09 -5.23 -14.04
N GLU A 133 13.11 -6.02 -14.38
CA GLU A 133 14.09 -5.70 -15.43
C GLU A 133 13.46 -5.56 -16.81
N GLU A 134 12.49 -6.42 -17.15
CA GLU A 134 11.82 -6.42 -18.45
C GLU A 134 11.09 -5.09 -18.72
N LYS A 135 10.40 -4.56 -17.71
CA LYS A 135 9.63 -3.31 -17.80
C LYS A 135 10.42 -2.08 -17.34
N ASN A 136 11.66 -2.24 -16.85
CA ASN A 136 12.44 -1.21 -16.17
C ASN A 136 11.70 -0.54 -14.99
N ASN A 137 10.92 -1.30 -14.25
CA ASN A 137 10.10 -0.79 -13.15
C ASN A 137 10.64 -1.24 -11.79
N ALA A 138 10.78 -0.31 -10.86
CA ALA A 138 10.90 -0.61 -9.44
C ALA A 138 9.52 -0.49 -8.77
N TYR A 139 9.04 -1.56 -8.15
CA TYR A 139 7.80 -1.49 -7.37
C TYR A 139 8.09 -1.28 -5.90
N ILE A 140 7.44 -0.28 -5.30
CA ILE A 140 7.15 -0.30 -3.87
C ILE A 140 5.79 -0.96 -3.66
N ILE A 141 5.73 -1.89 -2.72
CA ILE A 141 4.58 -2.77 -2.55
C ILE A 141 4.17 -2.78 -1.08
N GLU A 142 2.89 -2.50 -0.85
CA GLU A 142 2.21 -2.78 0.42
C GLU A 142 1.72 -4.24 0.39
N LEU A 143 2.21 -5.07 1.29
CA LEU A 143 1.83 -6.48 1.39
C LEU A 143 0.68 -6.59 2.39
N LYS A 144 -0.31 -7.44 2.10
CA LYS A 144 -1.35 -7.80 3.08
C LYS A 144 -1.53 -9.28 3.21
N VAL A 145 -1.20 -9.79 4.40
CA VAL A 145 -1.33 -11.20 4.75
C VAL A 145 -2.53 -11.40 5.69
N PRO A 146 -3.47 -12.32 5.36
CA PRO A 146 -4.48 -12.77 6.31
C PRO A 146 -3.84 -13.47 7.52
N ARG A 147 -4.04 -12.95 8.72
CA ARG A 147 -3.59 -13.63 9.96
C ARG A 147 -4.59 -14.72 10.37
N ALA A 148 -4.07 -15.83 10.93
CA ALA A 148 -4.85 -17.03 11.23
C ALA A 148 -5.87 -16.87 12.39
N ASP A 149 -5.64 -15.91 13.28
CA ASP A 149 -6.47 -15.57 14.45
C ASP A 149 -7.49 -14.44 14.16
N ASP A 150 -7.45 -13.90 12.95
CA ASP A 150 -8.11 -12.69 12.54
C ASP A 150 -9.11 -13.08 11.43
N LYS A 151 -10.42 -12.90 11.55
CA LYS A 151 -11.00 -11.57 11.75
C LYS A 151 -10.06 -10.42 11.34
N ALA A 152 -9.35 -10.58 10.22
CA ALA A 152 -8.85 -9.54 9.33
C ALA A 152 -10.05 -8.82 8.69
N ARG A 153 -11.03 -8.49 9.52
CA ARG A 153 -12.39 -8.14 9.18
C ARG A 153 -12.49 -6.71 8.73
N GLN A 154 -11.39 -5.96 8.71
CA GLN A 154 -11.52 -4.53 8.58
C GLN A 154 -10.47 -3.86 7.69
N GLU A 155 -9.23 -4.36 7.52
CA GLU A 155 -8.28 -3.69 6.60
C GLU A 155 -8.82 -3.60 5.17
N THR A 156 -8.95 -2.37 4.69
CA THR A 156 -9.58 -2.05 3.41
C THR A 156 -8.53 -1.92 2.31
N LEU A 157 -8.92 -2.16 1.06
CA LEU A 157 -8.12 -1.81 -0.11
C LEU A 157 -7.83 -0.30 -0.13
N LEU A 158 -8.78 0.54 0.32
CA LEU A 158 -8.56 1.97 0.48
C LEU A 158 -7.36 2.26 1.38
N HIS A 159 -7.26 1.61 2.54
CA HIS A 159 -6.11 1.75 3.44
C HIS A 159 -4.79 1.44 2.72
N CYS A 160 -4.73 0.32 2.00
CA CYS A 160 -3.54 -0.12 1.28
C CYS A 160 -3.13 0.88 0.19
N ILE A 161 -4.10 1.36 -0.61
CA ILE A 161 -3.88 2.38 -1.65
C ILE A 161 -3.32 3.66 -1.04
N LEU A 162 -3.92 4.15 0.05
CA LEU A 162 -3.50 5.41 0.67
C LEU A 162 -2.16 5.30 1.38
N GLN A 163 -1.84 4.13 1.94
CA GLN A 163 -0.55 3.88 2.56
C GLN A 163 0.56 3.88 1.51
N ILE A 164 0.42 3.14 0.41
CA ILE A 164 1.46 3.09 -0.63
C ILE A 164 1.58 4.40 -1.39
N GLU A 165 0.48 5.14 -1.60
CA GLU A 165 0.52 6.50 -2.12
C GLU A 165 1.32 7.41 -1.21
N THR A 166 1.03 7.39 0.10
CA THR A 166 1.75 8.19 1.10
C THR A 166 3.25 7.87 1.10
N TYR A 167 3.61 6.59 1.08
CA TYR A 167 5.01 6.15 1.05
C TYR A 167 5.72 6.57 -0.22
N SER A 168 5.04 6.55 -1.37
CA SER A 168 5.60 7.03 -2.64
C SER A 168 5.95 8.52 -2.61
N ARG A 169 5.18 9.34 -1.87
CA ARG A 169 5.43 10.78 -1.72
C ARG A 169 6.56 11.07 -0.74
N ILE A 170 6.68 10.25 0.31
CA ILE A 170 7.75 10.36 1.30
C ILE A 170 9.10 9.91 0.72
N LEU A 171 9.11 8.94 -0.19
CA LEU A 171 10.30 8.30 -0.72
C LEU A 171 11.18 9.24 -1.56
N ASP A 172 12.46 9.34 -1.22
CA ASP A 172 13.49 9.85 -2.14
C ASP A 172 13.84 8.77 -3.16
N PHE A 173 13.12 8.75 -4.28
CA PHE A 173 13.30 7.70 -5.28
C PHE A 173 14.65 7.77 -5.99
N GLN A 174 15.22 8.97 -6.15
CA GLN A 174 16.55 9.09 -6.76
C GLN A 174 17.61 8.45 -5.86
N LYS A 175 17.59 8.77 -4.56
CA LYS A 175 18.48 8.12 -3.61
C LYS A 175 18.25 6.61 -3.53
N LEU A 176 16.99 6.15 -3.58
CA LEU A 176 16.69 4.71 -3.59
C LEU A 176 17.30 4.02 -4.82
N LYS A 177 17.20 4.62 -6.02
CA LYS A 177 17.86 4.07 -7.21
C LYS A 177 19.36 3.97 -7.00
N ASP A 178 19.98 5.01 -6.46
CA ASP A 178 21.43 5.04 -6.23
C ASP A 178 21.86 3.97 -5.19
N ASP A 179 21.13 3.85 -4.08
CA ASP A 179 21.41 2.88 -3.01
C ASP A 179 21.29 1.41 -3.48
N PHE A 180 20.41 1.15 -4.45
CA PHE A 180 20.18 -0.18 -5.02
C PHE A 180 20.86 -0.40 -6.38
N GLU A 181 21.61 0.59 -6.87
CA GLU A 181 22.27 0.57 -8.19
C GLU A 181 21.28 0.28 -9.34
N LEU A 182 20.06 0.82 -9.24
CA LEU A 182 19.04 0.65 -10.29
C LEU A 182 19.38 1.49 -11.53
N PRO A 183 19.02 1.02 -12.74
CA PRO A 183 19.24 1.78 -13.96
C PRO A 183 18.69 3.21 -13.93
N ALA A 184 19.36 4.14 -14.62
CA ALA A 184 18.95 5.55 -14.63
C ALA A 184 17.51 5.76 -15.16
N LYS A 185 17.06 4.90 -16.09
CA LYS A 185 15.73 4.93 -16.70
C LYS A 185 14.67 4.12 -15.92
N THR A 186 14.95 3.76 -14.66
CA THR A 186 14.00 3.04 -13.83
C THR A 186 12.82 3.92 -13.43
N ASP A 187 11.61 3.45 -13.71
CA ASP A 187 10.35 4.06 -13.31
C ASP A 187 9.85 3.50 -11.96
N LEU A 188 9.25 4.37 -11.13
CA LEU A 188 8.62 3.95 -9.88
C LEU A 188 7.19 3.49 -10.14
N ARG A 189 6.87 2.27 -9.72
CA ARG A 189 5.50 1.73 -9.66
C ARG A 189 5.08 1.54 -8.20
N LYS A 190 3.77 1.63 -7.98
CA LYS A 190 3.14 1.41 -6.67
C LYS A 190 2.21 0.23 -6.81
N ALA A 191 2.27 -0.69 -5.87
CA ALA A 191 1.33 -1.80 -5.86
C ALA A 191 0.85 -2.17 -4.47
N VAL A 192 -0.29 -2.84 -4.45
CA VAL A 192 -0.74 -3.62 -3.31
C VAL A 192 -0.69 -5.11 -3.68
N LEU A 193 -0.15 -5.92 -2.78
CA LEU A 193 -0.10 -7.37 -2.94
C LEU A 193 -0.95 -8.02 -1.86
N VAL A 194 -2.05 -8.63 -2.25
CA VAL A 194 -3.06 -9.13 -1.32
C VAL A 194 -3.45 -10.56 -1.65
N TYR A 195 -3.97 -11.31 -0.67
CA TYR A 195 -4.42 -12.67 -0.93
C TYR A 195 -5.76 -12.68 -1.68
N ARG A 196 -5.92 -13.68 -2.55
CA ARG A 196 -7.19 -13.97 -3.20
C ARG A 196 -8.28 -14.19 -2.13
N LEU A 197 -9.48 -13.72 -2.45
CA LEU A 197 -10.68 -13.75 -1.58
C LEU A 197 -10.56 -12.94 -0.27
N SER A 198 -9.50 -12.15 -0.10
CA SER A 198 -9.42 -11.18 1.00
C SER A 198 -10.39 -10.00 0.81
N ASN A 199 -10.63 -9.23 1.88
CA ASN A 199 -11.44 -8.01 1.80
C ASN A 199 -10.90 -7.02 0.75
N PRO A 200 -9.58 -6.73 0.68
CA PRO A 200 -9.05 -5.91 -0.39
C PRO A 200 -9.33 -6.47 -1.79
N HIS A 201 -9.20 -7.79 -1.98
CA HIS A 201 -9.52 -8.44 -3.25
C HIS A 201 -10.97 -8.20 -3.68
N ILE A 202 -11.94 -8.31 -2.77
CA ILE A 202 -13.34 -8.07 -3.11
C ILE A 202 -13.61 -6.59 -3.43
N GLN A 203 -12.94 -5.67 -2.72
CA GLN A 203 -13.11 -4.23 -2.87
C GLN A 203 -12.53 -3.66 -4.18
N VAL A 204 -11.68 -4.40 -4.90
CA VAL A 204 -11.17 -3.98 -6.22
C VAL A 204 -12.29 -3.78 -7.25
N HIS A 205 -13.48 -4.33 -7.02
CA HIS A 205 -14.63 -4.15 -7.90
C HIS A 205 -15.49 -2.93 -7.56
N ASP A 206 -15.27 -2.29 -6.40
CA ASP A 206 -15.98 -1.08 -6.00
C ASP A 206 -15.61 0.09 -6.93
N THR A 207 -16.59 0.94 -7.26
CA THR A 207 -16.46 1.88 -8.39
C THR A 207 -15.46 2.99 -8.10
N ASN A 208 -15.57 3.63 -6.93
CA ASN A 208 -14.65 4.71 -6.57
C ASN A 208 -13.27 4.18 -6.21
N ILE A 209 -13.16 2.95 -5.72
CA ILE A 209 -11.86 2.29 -5.48
C ILE A 209 -11.09 2.10 -6.80
N LYS A 210 -11.70 1.55 -7.85
CA LYS A 210 -11.02 1.42 -9.16
C LYS A 210 -10.58 2.77 -9.72
N LYS A 211 -11.46 3.76 -9.64
CA LYS A 211 -11.15 5.13 -10.08
C LYS A 211 -9.98 5.70 -9.29
N LEU A 212 -9.92 5.46 -7.98
CA LEU A 212 -8.85 5.96 -7.12
C LEU A 212 -7.52 5.24 -7.42
N MET A 213 -7.53 3.92 -7.61
CA MET A 213 -6.35 3.16 -8.06
C MET A 213 -5.81 3.71 -9.38
N LYS A 214 -6.70 3.93 -10.36
CA LYS A 214 -6.35 4.55 -11.65
C LYS A 214 -5.75 5.93 -11.49
N ALA A 215 -6.40 6.80 -10.72
CA ALA A 215 -5.99 8.19 -10.56
C ALA A 215 -4.68 8.34 -9.78
N LEU A 216 -4.43 7.44 -8.83
CA LEU A 216 -3.18 7.40 -8.06
C LEU A 216 -2.09 6.55 -8.73
N GLY A 217 -2.38 5.78 -9.79
CA GLY A 217 -1.38 4.92 -10.42
C GLY A 217 -0.93 3.78 -9.51
N VAL A 218 -1.88 3.09 -8.88
CA VAL A 218 -1.63 1.96 -7.97
C VAL A 218 -2.13 0.67 -8.60
N ASP A 219 -1.21 -0.26 -8.83
CA ASP A 219 -1.52 -1.60 -9.30
C ASP A 219 -1.95 -2.51 -8.15
N MET A 220 -2.57 -3.63 -8.50
CA MET A 220 -2.89 -4.67 -7.54
C MET A 220 -2.57 -6.05 -8.09
N PHE A 221 -1.89 -6.85 -7.27
CA PHE A 221 -1.53 -8.22 -7.55
C PHE A 221 -2.11 -9.16 -6.50
N LEU A 222 -2.34 -10.41 -6.89
CA LEU A 222 -2.95 -11.40 -6.03
C LEU A 222 -1.98 -12.51 -5.63
N MET A 223 -2.08 -12.94 -4.38
CA MET A 223 -1.42 -14.13 -3.86
C MET A 223 -2.41 -15.28 -3.71
N GLY A 224 -1.96 -16.48 -4.07
CA GLY A 224 -2.62 -17.74 -3.72
C GLY A 224 -2.32 -18.16 -2.28
N GLU A 225 -3.02 -19.18 -1.80
CA GLU A 225 -2.81 -19.76 -0.47
C GLU A 225 -1.42 -20.41 -0.31
N ASP A 226 -0.76 -20.76 -1.42
CA ASP A 226 0.60 -21.29 -1.47
C ASP A 226 1.68 -20.20 -1.44
N ASN A 227 1.30 -18.96 -1.14
CA ASN A 227 2.15 -17.77 -1.11
C ASN A 227 2.82 -17.43 -2.45
N LYS A 228 2.23 -17.87 -3.57
CA LYS A 228 2.67 -17.48 -4.91
C LYS A 228 1.79 -16.38 -5.47
N VAL A 229 2.42 -15.47 -6.22
CA VAL A 229 1.69 -14.51 -7.04
C VAL A 229 0.98 -15.28 -8.15
N ILE A 230 -0.33 -15.08 -8.27
CA ILE A 230 -1.14 -15.69 -9.32
C ILE A 230 -1.23 -14.75 -10.52
N ASP A 231 -1.70 -15.28 -11.65
CA ASP A 231 -1.73 -14.52 -12.91
C ASP A 231 -2.79 -13.41 -12.92
N GLU A 232 -3.79 -13.47 -12.05
CA GLU A 232 -4.79 -12.41 -11.91
C GLU A 232 -4.15 -11.14 -11.29
N HIS A 233 -4.25 -10.03 -12.02
CA HIS A 233 -3.71 -8.73 -11.66
C HIS A 233 -4.61 -7.60 -12.17
N TYR A 234 -4.40 -6.41 -11.62
CA TYR A 234 -5.16 -5.20 -11.94
C TYR A 234 -4.19 -4.05 -12.14
N TYR A 235 -3.76 -3.84 -13.38
CA TYR A 235 -2.96 -2.67 -13.73
C TYR A 235 -3.83 -1.42 -13.76
N PHE A 236 -3.35 -0.32 -13.17
CA PHE A 236 -4.13 0.91 -13.08
C PHE A 236 -4.51 1.46 -14.47
N GLU A 237 -3.68 1.23 -15.49
CA GLU A 237 -3.93 1.65 -16.88
C GLU A 237 -5.13 0.94 -17.52
N GLU A 238 -5.40 -0.30 -17.08
CA GLU A 238 -6.41 -1.18 -17.66
C GLU A 238 -7.77 -1.03 -16.95
N LEU A 239 -7.80 -0.31 -15.83
CA LEU A 239 -9.03 -0.05 -15.08
C LEU A 239 -9.96 0.86 -15.89
N LYS A 240 -11.17 0.34 -16.12
CA LYS A 240 -12.27 1.10 -16.74
C LYS A 240 -12.84 2.12 -15.76
N GLU A 241 -13.26 3.26 -16.30
CA GLU A 241 -14.00 4.31 -15.57
C GLU A 241 -15.42 3.86 -15.19
#